data_AF-A0A7Y2MLH7-F1
#
_entry.id   AF-A0A7Y2MLH7-F1
#
_cell.length_a   1.000
_cell.length_b   1.000
_cell.length_c   1.000
_cell.angle_alpha   90.00
_cell.angle_beta   90.00
_cell.angle_gamma   90.00
#
_symmetry.space_group_name_H-M   'P 1'
#
loop_
_entity.id
_entity.type
_entity.pdbx_description
1 polymer ?
#
loop_
_entity_poly.entity_id
_entity_poly.type
_entity_poly.pdbx_seq_one_letter_code
_entity_poly.pdbx_strand_id
1 'polypeptide(L)'
;MNIRSMTPGDWQHVAEIYRQGIATGVATFETTVPDYDDWDSKHLTECRIVAEDQDKILGWAALSPVSSRCVYEGVAEVSVYVGEDARGKGIGRLLLAKLIRESESCGLWT
;
A
#
# COMPACT_ATOMS: atom_id res chain seq x y z
N MET A 1 10.52 13.98 -4.15
CA MET A 1 9.28 13.19 -3.99
C MET A 1 8.98 12.46 -5.29
N ASN A 2 9.13 11.15 -5.29
CA ASN A 2 8.88 10.25 -6.41
C ASN A 2 7.89 9.16 -5.99
N ILE A 3 7.04 8.68 -6.90
CA ILE A 3 6.20 7.51 -6.66
C ILE A 3 6.64 6.42 -7.61
N ARG A 4 7.08 5.30 -7.06
CA ARG A 4 7.60 4.17 -7.82
C ARG A 4 7.00 2.86 -7.33
N SER A 5 7.13 1.82 -8.15
CA SER A 5 6.80 0.46 -7.72
C SER A 5 7.60 0.07 -6.48
N MET A 6 6.93 -0.61 -5.57
CA MET A 6 7.56 -1.23 -4.40
C MET A 6 8.40 -2.41 -4.85
N THR A 7 9.56 -2.57 -4.22
CA THR A 7 10.42 -3.76 -4.36
C THR A 7 10.50 -4.49 -3.02
N PRO A 8 10.89 -5.77 -3.00
CA PRO A 8 11.09 -6.49 -1.73
C PRO A 8 12.09 -5.81 -0.80
N GLY A 9 13.08 -5.08 -1.34
CA GLY A 9 14.06 -4.31 -0.55
C GLY A 9 13.45 -3.14 0.23
N ASP A 10 12.26 -2.68 -0.14
CA ASP A 10 11.56 -1.61 0.57
C ASP A 10 10.83 -2.11 1.84
N TRP A 11 10.71 -3.43 2.01
CA TRP A 11 9.84 -4.03 3.03
C TRP A 11 10.11 -3.51 4.44
N GLN A 12 11.38 -3.38 4.84
CA GLN A 12 11.70 -2.89 6.19
C GLN A 12 11.08 -1.51 6.48
N HIS A 13 11.06 -0.62 5.49
CA HIS A 13 10.47 0.71 5.63
C HIS A 13 8.93 0.68 5.51
N VAL A 14 8.39 -0.18 4.66
CA VAL A 14 6.94 -0.40 4.52
C VAL A 14 6.35 -0.95 5.82
N ALA A 15 6.98 -1.97 6.40
CA ALA A 15 6.65 -2.58 7.67
C ALA A 15 6.70 -1.57 8.83
N GLU A 16 7.70 -0.69 8.83
CA GLU A 16 7.80 0.41 9.80
C GLU A 16 6.58 1.33 9.76
N ILE A 17 6.21 1.80 8.56
CA ILE A 17 5.04 2.65 8.36
C ILE A 17 3.75 1.90 8.71
N TYR A 18 3.67 0.60 8.41
CA TYR A 18 2.51 -0.20 8.76
C TYR A 18 2.34 -0.31 10.29
N ARG A 19 3.44 -0.53 11.01
CA ARG A 19 3.45 -0.54 12.48
C ARG A 19 2.99 0.79 13.08
N GLN A 20 3.42 1.91 12.49
CA GLN A 20 2.95 3.24 12.90
C GLN A 20 1.44 3.37 12.70
N GLY A 21 0.87 2.77 11.65
CA GLY A 21 -0.57 2.68 11.43
C GLY A 21 -1.27 1.84 12.50
N ILE A 22 -0.78 0.62 12.76
CA ILE A 22 -1.30 -0.29 13.79
C ILE A 22 -1.29 0.39 15.18
N ALA A 23 -0.20 1.08 15.53
CA ALA A 23 -0.05 1.78 16.80
C ALA A 23 -1.11 2.87 17.04
N THR A 24 -1.74 3.40 15.97
CA THR A 24 -2.86 4.34 16.13
C THR A 24 -4.14 3.69 16.63
N GLY A 25 -4.33 2.38 16.41
CA GLY A 25 -5.57 1.66 16.69
C GLY A 25 -6.76 2.05 15.82
N VAL A 26 -6.55 2.88 14.78
CA VAL A 26 -7.63 3.40 13.92
C VAL A 26 -7.46 2.95 12.46
N ALA A 27 -6.23 2.70 12.01
CA ALA A 27 -5.95 2.45 10.60
C ALA A 27 -6.28 1.02 10.12
N THR A 28 -6.22 0.03 11.00
CA THR A 28 -6.41 -1.39 10.67
C THR A 28 -6.84 -2.18 11.90
N PHE A 29 -7.46 -3.35 11.67
CA PHE A 29 -7.73 -4.34 12.71
C PHE A 29 -6.57 -5.31 12.94
N GLU A 30 -5.53 -5.25 12.11
CA GLU A 30 -4.30 -6.00 12.37
C GLU A 30 -3.65 -5.52 13.66
N THR A 31 -3.17 -6.47 14.45
CA THR A 31 -2.54 -6.19 15.76
C THR A 31 -1.02 -6.26 15.72
N THR A 32 -0.47 -6.89 14.69
CA THR A 32 0.97 -6.99 14.45
C THR A 32 1.27 -6.83 12.97
N VAL A 33 2.47 -6.36 12.64
CA VAL A 33 2.93 -6.35 11.25
C VAL A 33 3.24 -7.80 10.84
N PRO A 34 2.66 -8.32 9.74
CA PRO A 34 3.00 -9.65 9.22
C PRO A 34 4.47 -9.73 8.78
N ASP A 35 4.96 -10.92 8.46
CA ASP A 35 6.20 -11.02 7.69
C ASP A 35 5.98 -10.63 6.22
N TYR A 36 7.07 -10.55 5.45
CA TYR A 36 7.00 -10.14 4.05
C TYR A 36 6.20 -11.14 3.22
N ASP A 37 6.41 -12.44 3.40
CA ASP A 37 5.83 -13.48 2.54
C ASP A 37 4.31 -13.58 2.76
N ASP A 38 3.85 -13.47 4.01
CA ASP A 38 2.44 -13.38 4.36
C ASP A 38 1.79 -12.11 3.81
N TRP A 39 2.48 -10.98 3.86
CA TRP A 39 1.98 -9.74 3.26
C TRP A 39 1.93 -9.84 1.74
N ASP A 40 3.00 -10.35 1.12
CA ASP A 40 3.17 -10.50 -0.32
C ASP A 40 2.09 -11.41 -0.92
N SER A 41 1.80 -12.55 -0.28
CA SER A 41 0.79 -13.50 -0.74
C SER A 41 -0.66 -12.97 -0.71
N LYS A 42 -0.93 -11.93 0.10
CA LYS A 42 -2.26 -11.32 0.26
C LYS A 42 -2.50 -10.11 -0.65
N HIS A 43 -1.46 -9.57 -1.27
CA HIS A 43 -1.54 -8.38 -2.11
C HIS A 43 -1.27 -8.73 -3.58
N LEU A 44 -1.88 -7.99 -4.50
CA LEU A 44 -1.56 -8.09 -5.93
C LEU A 44 -0.11 -7.68 -6.16
N THR A 45 0.63 -8.41 -7.00
CA THR A 45 2.05 -8.08 -7.29
C THR A 45 2.14 -6.74 -8.04
N GLU A 46 1.17 -6.50 -8.89
CA GLU A 46 0.88 -5.23 -9.54
C GLU A 46 0.23 -4.24 -8.55
N CYS A 47 0.35 -2.94 -8.80
CA CYS A 47 -0.26 -1.91 -7.98
C CYS A 47 0.25 -1.86 -6.53
N ARG A 48 1.54 -2.17 -6.31
CA ARG A 48 2.25 -1.89 -5.06
C ARG A 48 3.21 -0.72 -5.30
N ILE A 49 3.01 0.38 -4.60
CA ILE A 49 3.78 1.62 -4.81
C ILE A 49 4.24 2.22 -3.50
N VAL A 50 5.38 2.89 -3.56
CA VAL A 50 5.95 3.68 -2.46
C VAL A 50 6.12 5.13 -2.89
N ALA A 51 5.90 6.04 -1.94
CA ALA A 51 6.26 7.45 -2.06
C ALA A 51 7.62 7.64 -1.38
N GLU A 52 8.61 8.08 -2.16
CA GLU A 52 10.00 8.20 -1.75
C GLU A 52 10.50 9.64 -1.88
N ASP A 53 11.29 10.09 -0.92
CA ASP A 53 12.02 11.35 -1.00
C ASP A 53 13.39 11.20 -0.36
N GLN A 54 14.46 11.52 -1.10
CA GLN A 54 15.86 11.40 -0.63
C GLN A 54 16.14 10.03 0.03
N ASP A 55 15.80 8.94 -0.68
CA ASP A 55 15.97 7.55 -0.22
C ASP A 55 15.15 7.16 1.04
N LYS A 56 14.25 8.02 1.51
CA LYS A 56 13.32 7.73 2.59
C LYS A 56 11.94 7.41 2.02
N ILE A 57 11.42 6.24 2.37
CA ILE A 57 10.01 5.91 2.13
C ILE A 57 9.14 6.70 3.12
N LEU A 58 8.19 7.45 2.59
CA LEU A 58 7.30 8.33 3.34
C LEU A 58 5.87 7.78 3.44
N GLY A 59 5.52 6.85 2.57
CA GLY A 59 4.22 6.19 2.53
C GLY A 59 4.20 5.12 1.45
N TRP A 60 3.17 4.27 1.50
CA TRP A 60 2.97 3.22 0.53
C TRP A 60 1.49 2.98 0.27
N ALA A 61 1.19 2.38 -0.88
CA ALA A 61 -0.14 1.92 -1.23
C ALA A 61 -0.06 0.56 -1.92
N ALA A 62 -1.04 -0.29 -1.66
CA ALA A 62 -1.13 -1.60 -2.27
C ALA A 62 -2.59 -2.02 -2.46
N LEU A 63 -2.82 -2.93 -3.41
CA LEU A 63 -4.11 -3.56 -3.63
C LEU A 63 -4.10 -5.01 -3.15
N SER A 64 -5.23 -5.45 -2.60
CA SER A 64 -5.50 -6.87 -2.29
C SER A 64 -6.81 -7.31 -2.95
N PRO A 65 -6.95 -8.57 -3.38
CA PRO A 65 -8.23 -9.10 -3.85
C PRO A 65 -9.27 -9.07 -2.72
N VAL A 66 -10.49 -8.59 -3.00
CA VAL A 66 -11.57 -8.62 -1.98
C VAL A 66 -12.14 -10.02 -1.74
N SER A 67 -11.99 -10.91 -2.73
CA SER A 67 -12.52 -12.28 -2.67
C SER A 67 -11.82 -13.17 -3.70
N SER A 68 -11.76 -14.48 -3.41
CA SER A 68 -11.30 -15.49 -4.37
C SER A 68 -12.37 -15.93 -5.38
N ARG A 69 -13.62 -15.48 -5.24
CA ARG A 69 -14.70 -15.80 -6.19
C ARG A 69 -14.50 -15.00 -7.48
N CYS A 70 -14.59 -15.65 -8.64
CA CYS A 70 -14.38 -15.03 -9.96
C CYS A 70 -15.25 -13.79 -10.22
N VAL A 71 -16.45 -13.71 -9.64
CA VAL A 71 -17.34 -12.54 -9.79
C VAL A 71 -16.77 -11.23 -9.21
N TYR A 72 -15.70 -11.31 -8.41
CA TYR A 72 -14.99 -10.18 -7.84
C TYR A 72 -13.58 -9.98 -8.43
N GLU A 73 -13.24 -10.66 -9.53
CA GLU A 73 -11.85 -10.66 -10.06
C GLU A 73 -11.31 -9.26 -10.41
N GLY A 74 -12.18 -8.31 -10.74
CA GLY A 74 -11.79 -6.91 -10.97
C GLY A 74 -11.94 -5.98 -9.78
N VAL A 75 -12.36 -6.48 -8.61
CA VAL A 75 -12.57 -5.67 -7.40
C VAL A 75 -11.41 -5.87 -6.43
N ALA A 76 -10.78 -4.78 -6.01
CA ALA A 76 -9.67 -4.80 -5.07
C ALA A 76 -9.90 -3.85 -3.88
N GLU A 77 -9.35 -4.21 -2.73
CA GLU A 77 -9.28 -3.36 -1.55
C GLU A 77 -8.00 -2.52 -1.59
N VAL A 78 -8.12 -1.26 -1.18
CA VAL A 78 -7.01 -0.31 -1.12
C VAL A 78 -6.45 -0.24 0.29
N SER A 79 -5.16 -0.53 0.42
CA SER A 79 -4.37 -0.14 1.59
C SER A 79 -3.54 1.10 1.28
N VAL A 80 -3.63 2.15 2.11
CA VAL A 80 -2.78 3.35 1.98
C VAL A 80 -2.28 3.80 3.35
N TYR A 81 -0.96 3.91 3.49
CA TYR A 81 -0.34 4.29 4.75
C TYR A 81 0.69 5.40 4.52
N VAL A 82 0.71 6.37 5.43
CA VAL A 82 1.66 7.49 5.42
C VAL A 82 2.37 7.52 6.77
N GLY A 83 3.70 7.55 6.71
CA GLY A 83 4.55 7.61 7.89
C GLY A 83 4.24 8.85 8.72
N GLU A 84 4.40 8.74 10.04
CA GLU A 84 3.97 9.75 11.01
C GLU A 84 4.52 11.16 10.69
N ASP A 85 5.83 11.28 10.43
CA ASP A 85 6.51 12.52 10.06
C ASP A 85 6.08 13.12 8.71
N ALA A 86 5.32 12.35 7.92
CA ALA A 86 4.97 12.65 6.55
C ALA A 86 3.46 12.97 6.38
N ARG A 87 2.66 12.80 7.43
CA ARG A 87 1.22 13.10 7.43
C ARG A 87 0.96 14.60 7.21
N GLY A 88 -0.21 14.93 6.67
CA GLY A 88 -0.61 16.32 6.37
C GLY A 88 0.08 16.96 5.15
N LYS A 89 1.01 16.26 4.48
CA LYS A 89 1.77 16.78 3.34
C LYS A 89 1.22 16.37 1.97
N GLY A 90 0.01 15.80 1.91
CA GLY A 90 -0.64 15.38 0.65
C GLY A 90 -0.15 14.06 0.06
N ILE A 91 0.73 13.32 0.73
CA ILE A 91 1.34 12.07 0.22
C ILE A 91 0.30 10.97 -0.05
N GLY A 92 -0.64 10.76 0.86
CA GLY A 92 -1.71 9.77 0.67
C GLY A 92 -2.55 10.05 -0.59
N ARG A 93 -2.81 11.34 -0.89
CA ARG A 93 -3.51 11.74 -2.12
C ARG A 93 -2.70 11.41 -3.37
N LEU A 94 -1.40 11.67 -3.34
CA LEU A 94 -0.49 11.38 -4.45
C LEU A 94 -0.40 9.87 -4.72
N LEU A 95 -0.27 9.07 -3.65
CA LEU A 95 -0.28 7.61 -3.71
C LEU A 95 -1.59 7.10 -4.32
N LEU A 96 -2.73 7.52 -3.79
CA LEU A 96 -4.04 7.08 -4.27
C LEU A 96 -4.26 7.43 -5.75
N ALA A 97 -3.88 8.64 -6.17
CA ALA A 97 -4.01 9.07 -7.56
C ALA A 97 -3.16 8.24 -8.53
N LYS A 98 -1.97 7.79 -8.10
CA LYS A 98 -1.13 6.89 -8.90
C LYS A 98 -1.70 5.46 -8.90
N LEU A 99 -2.16 4.98 -7.75
CA LEU A 99 -2.74 3.65 -7.60
C LEU A 99 -3.97 3.45 -8.49
N ILE A 100 -4.86 4.44 -8.58
CA ILE A 100 -6.04 4.41 -9.47
C ILE A 100 -5.63 4.19 -10.93
N ARG A 101 -4.59 4.90 -11.40
CA ARG A 101 -4.12 4.73 -12.79
C ARG A 101 -3.52 3.36 -13.04
N GLU A 102 -2.81 2.81 -12.05
CA GLU A 102 -2.25 1.46 -12.16
C GLU A 102 -3.35 0.40 -12.14
N SER A 103 -4.35 0.54 -11.27
CA SER A 103 -5.47 -0.40 -11.18
C SER A 103 -6.27 -0.46 -12.47
N GLU A 104 -6.56 0.69 -13.08
CA GLU A 104 -7.21 0.79 -14.39
C GLU A 104 -6.40 0.07 -15.49
N SER A 105 -5.06 0.24 -15.48
CA SER A 105 -4.18 -0.42 -16.45
C SER A 105 -4.09 -1.94 -16.27
N CYS A 106 -4.33 -2.41 -15.04
CA CYS A 106 -4.39 -3.84 -14.70
C CYS A 106 -5.79 -4.46 -14.93
N GLY A 107 -6.75 -3.67 -15.43
CA GLY A 107 -8.10 -4.16 -15.69
C GLY A 107 -8.94 -4.37 -14.42
N LEU A 108 -8.58 -3.73 -13.30
CA LEU A 108 -9.44 -3.68 -12.13
C LEU A 108 -10.52 -2.61 -12.34
N TRP A 109 -11.76 -2.94 -12.02
CA TRP A 109 -12.92 -2.06 -12.17
C TRP A 109 -13.59 -1.83 -10.82
N THR A 110 -13.56 -0.59 -10.33
CA THR A 110 -14.52 0.05 -9.40
C THR A 110 -14.01 1.44 -9.06
#